data_AF-A0A2S7T035-F1
#
_entry.id   AF-A0A2S7T035-F1
#
_cell.length_a   1.000
_cell.length_b   1.000
_cell.length_c   1.000
_cell.angle_alpha   90.00
_cell.angle_beta   90.00
_cell.angle_gamma   90.00
#
_symmetry.space_group_name_H-M   'P 1'
#
loop_
_entity.id
_entity.type
_entity.pdbx_description
1 polymer ?
#
loop_
_entity_poly.entity_id
_entity_poly.type
_entity_poly.pdbx_seq_one_letter_code
_entity_poly.pdbx_strand_id
1 'polypeptide(L)'
;MISGRWYGAHIKELDSMFKSSQHDIDTLGGNGNAATNLELYQTTNVDSLRHGLQLMHDSAEQLQAMAVHNTTFDFFTDSMVAISFGFRSDTSKWHFINDKQLEMTELTGEGKGSKIQMDVVTLTDDVLTLKFEMEESFSTVTFGRDKK
;
A
#
# COMPACT_ATOMS: atom_id res chain seq x y z
N MET A 1 -7.64 -21.86 -2.13
CA MET A 1 -8.28 -21.30 -3.35
C MET A 1 -8.55 -19.82 -3.07
N ILE A 2 -8.17 -18.90 -3.96
CA ILE A 2 -8.19 -17.44 -3.73
C ILE A 2 -9.61 -16.80 -3.84
N SER A 3 -10.67 -17.60 -4.01
CA SER A 3 -12.02 -17.09 -4.25
C SER A 3 -12.60 -16.27 -3.09
N GLY A 4 -13.51 -15.35 -3.43
CA GLY A 4 -14.16 -14.44 -2.50
C GLY A 4 -13.52 -13.06 -2.48
N ARG A 5 -13.96 -12.24 -1.53
CA ARG A 5 -13.58 -10.85 -1.43
C ARG A 5 -12.39 -10.64 -0.50
N TRP A 6 -11.49 -9.76 -0.89
CA TRP A 6 -10.25 -9.44 -0.20
C TRP A 6 -10.10 -7.92 -0.14
N TYR A 7 -9.77 -7.41 1.04
CA TYR A 7 -9.60 -5.99 1.30
C TYR A 7 -8.14 -5.68 1.57
N GLY A 8 -7.64 -4.59 0.98
CA GLY A 8 -6.32 -4.08 1.31
C GLY A 8 -6.21 -3.84 2.81
N ALA A 9 -5.16 -4.36 3.41
CA ALA A 9 -4.87 -4.25 4.83
C ALA A 9 -3.63 -3.41 5.10
N HIS A 10 -2.54 -3.58 4.34
CA HIS A 10 -1.31 -2.80 4.51
C HIS A 10 -0.40 -2.81 3.28
N ILE A 11 0.50 -1.82 3.19
CA ILE A 11 1.61 -1.75 2.22
C ILE A 11 2.93 -1.70 3.00
N LYS A 12 3.73 -2.75 2.88
CA LYS A 12 4.91 -2.98 3.75
C LYS A 12 5.95 -1.85 3.67
N GLU A 13 6.19 -1.36 2.46
CA GLU A 13 7.20 -0.32 2.19
C GLU A 13 6.79 1.02 2.83
N LEU A 14 5.50 1.35 2.81
CA LEU A 14 4.97 2.56 3.42
C LEU A 14 4.96 2.47 4.94
N ASP A 15 4.61 1.32 5.52
CA ASP A 15 4.71 1.11 6.97
C ASP A 15 6.14 1.34 7.47
N SER A 16 7.13 0.92 6.68
CA SER A 16 8.55 1.11 7.01
C SER A 16 8.95 2.59 6.90
N MET A 17 8.46 3.29 5.87
CA MET A 17 8.66 4.72 5.69
C MET A 17 8.05 5.53 6.85
N PHE A 18 6.80 5.26 7.24
CA PHE A 18 6.14 5.97 8.34
C PHE A 18 6.83 5.73 9.67
N LYS A 19 7.31 4.51 9.94
CA LYS A 19 8.13 4.22 11.14
C LYS A 19 9.44 5.00 11.14
N SER A 20 10.13 5.08 10.01
CA SER A 20 11.36 5.86 9.89
C SER A 20 11.08 7.36 10.10
N SER A 21 10.04 7.89 9.45
CA SER A 21 9.66 9.29 9.58
C SER A 21 9.28 9.64 11.02
N GLN A 22 8.58 8.75 11.74
CA GLN A 22 8.27 8.98 13.15
C GLN A 22 9.54 9.05 13.99
N HIS A 23 10.50 8.15 13.76
CA HIS A 23 11.79 8.18 14.45
C HIS A 23 12.56 9.48 14.18
N ASP A 24 12.54 9.98 12.95
CA ASP A 24 13.19 11.23 12.59
C ASP A 24 12.54 12.44 13.29
N ILE A 25 11.20 12.46 13.37
CA ILE A 25 10.44 13.48 14.12
C ILE A 25 10.79 13.43 15.61
N ASP A 26 10.82 12.23 16.19
CA ASP A 26 11.10 12.02 17.62
C ASP A 26 12.51 12.45 18.02
N THR A 27 13.48 12.28 17.12
CA THR A 27 14.89 12.60 17.36
C THR A 27 15.28 14.04 17.00
N LEU A 28 14.40 14.77 16.30
CA LEU A 28 14.66 16.13 15.86
C LEU A 28 14.92 17.08 17.03
N GLY A 29 16.11 17.70 17.05
CA GLY A 29 16.56 18.60 18.10
C GLY A 29 16.86 17.94 19.46
N GLY A 30 16.89 16.60 19.54
CA GLY A 30 17.18 15.88 20.79
C GLY A 30 18.56 16.17 21.42
N ASN A 31 19.49 16.73 20.64
CA ASN A 31 20.88 16.98 21.06
C ASN A 31 21.35 18.45 20.85
N GLY A 32 20.46 19.38 20.47
CA GLY A 32 20.83 20.74 20.06
C GLY A 32 20.38 21.83 21.04
N ASN A 33 21.23 22.85 21.26
CA ASN A 33 20.80 24.09 21.91
C ASN A 33 20.11 25.03 20.90
N ALA A 34 19.49 26.13 21.38
CA ALA A 34 18.74 27.06 20.53
C ALA A 34 19.54 27.64 19.35
N ALA A 35 20.86 27.82 19.49
CA ALA A 35 21.72 28.29 18.41
C ALA A 35 21.95 27.21 17.34
N THR A 36 22.19 25.97 17.76
CA THR A 36 22.29 24.81 16.86
C THR A 36 20.98 24.56 16.11
N ASN A 37 19.83 24.71 16.77
CA ASN A 37 18.53 24.54 16.13
C ASN A 37 18.24 25.63 15.10
N LEU A 38 18.65 26.87 15.37
CA LEU A 38 18.52 27.97 14.42
C LEU A 38 19.41 27.75 13.19
N GLU A 39 20.61 27.20 13.36
CA GLU A 39 21.53 26.87 12.25
C GLU A 39 21.03 25.71 11.39
N LEU A 40 20.54 24.64 12.02
CA LEU A 40 20.14 23.41 11.33
C LEU A 40 18.72 23.47 10.76
N TYR A 41 17.78 24.08 11.48
CA TYR A 41 16.35 24.01 11.18
C TYR A 41 15.72 25.38 10.95
N GLN A 42 16.51 26.46 11.00
CA GLN A 42 16.04 27.84 10.86
C GLN A 42 14.94 28.23 11.87
N THR A 43 14.83 27.50 12.98
CA THR A 43 13.89 27.75 14.06
C THR A 43 14.57 27.57 15.41
N THR A 44 14.26 28.45 16.35
CA THR A 44 14.65 28.29 17.75
C THR A 44 13.67 27.40 18.52
N ASN A 45 12.46 27.22 18.01
CA ASN A 45 11.41 26.40 18.60
C ASN A 45 11.22 25.12 17.79
N VAL A 46 12.01 24.11 18.15
CA VAL A 46 11.96 22.79 17.53
C VAL A 46 10.68 22.03 17.87
N ASP A 47 10.04 22.32 19.01
CA ASP A 47 8.80 21.67 19.41
C ASP A 47 7.66 22.01 18.45
N SER A 48 7.55 23.26 18.03
CA SER A 48 6.58 23.69 17.03
C SER A 48 6.85 23.05 15.66
N LEU A 49 8.12 22.88 15.29
CA LEU A 49 8.48 22.19 14.05
C LEU A 49 8.11 20.70 14.12
N ARG A 50 8.46 20.02 15.21
CA ARG A 50 8.08 18.61 15.46
C ARG A 50 6.57 18.42 15.41
N HIS A 51 5.82 19.31 16.06
CA HIS A 51 4.36 19.26 16.02
C HIS A 51 3.80 19.42 14.60
N GLY A 52 4.33 20.36 13.82
CA GLY A 52 3.92 20.53 12.41
C GLY A 52 4.24 19.30 11.54
N LEU A 53 5.42 18.71 11.73
CA LEU A 53 5.81 17.47 11.06
C LEU A 53 4.92 16.30 11.47
N GLN A 54 4.57 16.19 12.76
CA GLN A 54 3.66 15.16 13.25
C GLN A 54 2.28 15.26 12.60
N LEU A 55 1.71 16.46 12.50
CA LEU A 55 0.40 16.65 11.85
C LEU A 55 0.43 16.23 10.37
N MET A 56 1.54 16.50 9.67
CA MET A 56 1.69 16.06 8.28
C MET A 56 1.87 14.54 8.18
N HIS A 57 2.64 13.93 9.09
CA HIS A 57 2.83 12.50 9.19
C HIS A 57 1.50 11.77 9.46
N ASP A 58 0.76 12.19 10.48
CA ASP A 58 -0.55 11.61 10.84
C ASP A 58 -1.54 11.71 9.68
N SER A 59 -1.58 12.85 9.00
CA SER A 59 -2.43 13.08 7.83
C SER A 59 -2.07 12.14 6.66
N ALA A 60 -0.78 11.97 6.39
CA ALA A 60 -0.30 11.07 5.35
C ALA A 60 -0.61 9.59 5.67
N GLU A 61 -0.42 9.17 6.92
CA GLU A 61 -0.77 7.83 7.38
C GLU A 61 -2.28 7.56 7.21
N GLN A 62 -3.13 8.53 7.57
CA GLN A 62 -4.57 8.41 7.41
C GLN A 62 -5.00 8.32 5.94
N LEU A 63 -4.45 9.16 5.06
CA LEU A 63 -4.74 9.10 3.63
C LEU A 63 -4.30 7.75 3.04
N GLN A 64 -3.16 7.23 3.49
CA GLN A 64 -2.70 5.92 3.06
C GLN A 64 -3.64 4.80 3.53
N ALA A 65 -4.03 4.81 4.80
CA ALA A 65 -4.99 3.84 5.33
C ALA A 65 -6.30 3.86 4.52
N MET A 66 -6.81 5.05 4.18
CA MET A 66 -7.99 5.18 3.31
C MET A 66 -7.76 4.59 1.91
N ALA A 67 -6.60 4.84 1.29
CA ALA A 67 -6.28 4.30 -0.03
C ALA A 67 -6.20 2.76 -0.01
N VAL A 68 -5.59 2.18 1.03
CA VAL A 68 -5.49 0.73 1.22
C VAL A 68 -6.87 0.12 1.44
N HIS A 69 -7.67 0.67 2.36
CA HIS A 69 -9.00 0.14 2.67
C HIS A 69 -9.97 0.19 1.50
N ASN A 70 -9.83 1.19 0.63
CA ASN A 70 -10.65 1.28 -0.57
C ASN A 70 -10.12 0.42 -1.74
N THR A 71 -9.02 -0.31 -1.53
CA THR A 71 -8.54 -1.28 -2.50
C THR A 71 -9.12 -2.66 -2.21
N THR A 72 -9.84 -3.23 -3.17
CA THR A 72 -10.48 -4.54 -3.00
C THR A 72 -10.29 -5.43 -4.23
N PHE A 73 -10.19 -6.73 -4.00
CA PHE A 73 -10.30 -7.76 -5.01
C PHE A 73 -11.48 -8.67 -4.68
N ASP A 74 -12.33 -8.94 -5.66
CA ASP A 74 -13.41 -9.92 -5.54
C ASP A 74 -13.20 -11.02 -6.58
N PHE A 75 -12.64 -12.14 -6.16
CA PHE A 75 -12.32 -13.27 -7.03
C PHE A 75 -13.52 -14.20 -7.16
N PHE A 76 -14.13 -14.20 -8.34
CA PHE A 76 -15.23 -15.08 -8.69
C PHE A 76 -14.72 -16.49 -9.07
N THR A 77 -15.62 -17.48 -8.99
CA THR A 77 -15.33 -18.89 -9.28
C THR A 77 -15.13 -19.20 -10.77
N ASP A 78 -15.52 -18.29 -11.65
CA ASP A 78 -15.42 -18.38 -13.11
C ASP A 78 -14.15 -17.73 -13.67
N SER A 79 -13.12 -17.57 -12.83
CA SER A 79 -11.83 -16.94 -13.17
C SER A 79 -11.95 -15.46 -13.54
N MET A 80 -13.01 -14.79 -13.10
CA MET A 80 -13.15 -13.34 -13.14
C MET A 80 -12.74 -12.73 -11.80
N VAL A 81 -12.22 -11.52 -11.83
CA VAL A 81 -11.95 -10.73 -10.63
C VAL A 81 -12.44 -9.31 -10.86
N ALA A 82 -13.23 -8.79 -9.92
CA ALA A 82 -13.51 -7.37 -9.84
C ALA A 82 -12.45 -6.72 -8.95
N ILE A 83 -11.82 -5.68 -9.47
CA ILE A 83 -10.83 -4.89 -8.76
C ILE A 83 -11.45 -3.54 -8.47
N SER A 84 -11.24 -3.02 -7.28
CA SER A 84 -11.52 -1.63 -6.98
C SER A 84 -10.28 -0.98 -6.39
N PHE A 85 -9.89 0.18 -6.94
CA PHE A 85 -8.86 1.05 -6.41
C PHE A 85 -9.51 2.40 -6.09
N GLY A 86 -10.12 2.53 -4.92
CA GLY A 86 -10.83 3.77 -4.58
C GLY A 86 -12.06 3.99 -5.44
N PHE A 87 -11.98 4.95 -6.36
CA PHE A 87 -13.10 5.42 -7.18
C PHE A 87 -13.22 4.71 -8.53
N ARG A 88 -12.26 3.84 -8.87
CA ARG A 88 -12.28 3.08 -10.13
C ARG A 88 -12.49 1.61 -9.82
N SER A 89 -13.42 1.00 -10.53
CA SER A 89 -13.64 -0.44 -10.54
C SER A 89 -13.40 -0.98 -11.93
N ASP A 90 -12.73 -2.11 -12.02
CA ASP A 90 -12.47 -2.80 -13.27
C ASP A 90 -12.68 -4.31 -13.10
N THR A 91 -12.84 -5.03 -14.21
CA THR A 91 -12.97 -6.48 -14.24
C THR A 91 -11.92 -7.09 -15.14
N SER A 92 -11.22 -8.09 -14.61
CA SER A 92 -10.17 -8.80 -15.33
C SER A 92 -10.42 -10.30 -15.26
N LYS A 93 -9.89 -11.04 -16.23
CA LYS A 93 -9.70 -12.48 -16.06
C LYS A 93 -8.44 -12.71 -15.25
N TRP A 94 -8.48 -13.65 -14.31
CA TRP A 94 -7.30 -14.04 -13.54
C TRP A 94 -6.99 -15.51 -13.72
N HIS A 95 -5.72 -15.85 -13.63
CA HIS A 95 -5.26 -17.22 -13.49
C HIS A 95 -3.89 -17.25 -12.82
N PHE A 96 -3.56 -18.40 -12.25
CA PHE A 96 -2.20 -18.67 -11.80
C PHE A 96 -1.37 -19.13 -12.99
N ILE A 97 -0.24 -18.46 -13.26
CA ILE A 97 0.78 -18.97 -14.19
C ILE A 97 1.47 -20.19 -13.57
N ASN A 98 1.66 -20.13 -12.25
CA ASN A 98 2.19 -21.17 -11.38
C ASN A 98 1.75 -20.87 -9.93
N ASP A 99 2.18 -21.68 -8.96
CA ASP A 99 1.80 -21.49 -7.55
C ASP A 99 2.30 -20.18 -6.91
N LYS A 100 3.10 -19.38 -7.63
CA LYS A 100 3.75 -18.16 -7.14
C LYS A 100 3.35 -16.91 -7.91
N GLN A 101 2.59 -17.01 -8.99
CA GLN A 101 2.32 -15.87 -9.88
C GLN A 101 0.87 -15.82 -10.30
N LEU A 102 0.25 -14.67 -10.02
CA LEU A 102 -1.10 -14.32 -10.43
C LEU A 102 -1.01 -13.41 -11.65
N GLU A 103 -1.57 -13.83 -12.78
CA GLU A 103 -1.75 -12.99 -13.95
C GLU A 103 -3.21 -12.53 -14.04
N MET A 104 -3.38 -11.23 -14.28
CA MET A 104 -4.64 -10.60 -14.53
C MET A 104 -4.62 -9.94 -15.90
N THR A 105 -5.63 -10.23 -16.72
CA THR A 105 -5.78 -9.66 -18.06
C THR A 105 -7.04 -8.82 -18.10
N GLU A 106 -6.86 -7.54 -18.37
CA GLU A 106 -7.94 -6.57 -18.53
C GLU A 106 -8.83 -6.94 -19.73
N LEU A 107 -10.15 -6.82 -19.57
CA LEU A 107 -11.11 -7.14 -20.63
C LEU A 107 -11.45 -5.90 -21.46
N THR A 108 -10.46 -5.28 -22.11
CA THR A 108 -10.75 -4.26 -23.11
C THR A 108 -11.14 -4.92 -24.45
N GLY A 109 -12.19 -4.40 -25.08
CA GLY A 109 -12.98 -5.04 -26.14
C GLY A 109 -12.28 -5.44 -27.45
N GLU A 110 -10.95 -5.29 -27.57
CA GLU A 110 -10.19 -5.60 -28.80
C GLU A 110 -8.96 -6.52 -28.57
N GLY A 111 -8.91 -7.28 -27.47
CA GLY A 111 -7.91 -8.35 -27.31
C GLY A 111 -6.46 -7.88 -27.07
N LYS A 112 -6.27 -6.57 -26.82
CA LYS A 112 -5.02 -5.95 -26.38
C LYS A 112 -5.11 -5.47 -24.93
N GLY A 113 -5.80 -6.23 -24.08
CA GLY A 113 -5.91 -5.92 -22.66
C GLY A 113 -4.53 -5.81 -22.02
N SER A 114 -4.35 -4.82 -21.14
CA SER A 114 -3.16 -4.75 -20.32
C SER A 114 -3.08 -6.00 -19.44
N LYS A 115 -1.86 -6.55 -19.30
CA LYS A 115 -1.60 -7.68 -18.41
C LYS A 115 -0.90 -7.16 -17.17
N ILE A 116 -1.40 -7.57 -16.01
CA ILE A 116 -0.80 -7.30 -14.72
C ILE A 116 -0.34 -8.64 -14.17
N GLN A 117 0.96 -8.78 -13.93
CA GLN A 117 1.53 -9.94 -13.25
C GLN A 117 1.95 -9.54 -11.85
N MET A 118 1.63 -10.39 -10.88
CA MET A 118 1.95 -10.18 -9.48
C MET A 118 2.52 -11.46 -8.89
N ASP A 119 3.55 -11.33 -8.07
CA ASP A 119 4.06 -12.46 -7.31
C ASP A 119 3.19 -12.67 -6.07
N VAL A 120 2.76 -13.90 -5.85
CA VAL A 120 2.07 -14.34 -4.64
C VAL A 120 3.13 -14.68 -3.60
N VAL A 121 3.27 -13.80 -2.61
CA VAL A 121 4.20 -13.97 -1.48
C VAL A 121 3.60 -14.93 -0.46
N THR A 122 2.32 -14.74 -0.14
CA THR A 122 1.58 -15.54 0.83
C THR A 122 0.15 -15.72 0.35
N LEU A 123 -0.38 -16.95 0.41
CA LEU A 123 -1.80 -17.24 0.23
C LEU A 123 -2.24 -18.26 1.27
N THR A 124 -3.13 -17.83 2.15
CA THR A 124 -3.79 -18.65 3.19
C THR A 124 -5.30 -18.46 3.11
N ASP A 125 -6.06 -19.06 4.02
CA ASP A 125 -7.51 -18.89 4.05
C ASP A 125 -7.95 -17.46 4.43
N ASP A 126 -7.10 -16.70 5.11
CA ASP A 126 -7.41 -15.38 5.67
C ASP A 126 -6.54 -14.25 5.12
N VAL A 127 -5.37 -14.58 4.57
CA VAL A 127 -4.35 -13.61 4.16
C VAL A 127 -3.85 -13.90 2.75
N LEU A 128 -3.85 -12.86 1.92
CA LEU A 128 -3.24 -12.82 0.59
C LEU A 128 -2.20 -11.70 0.57
N THR A 129 -0.96 -12.00 0.25
CA THR A 129 0.09 -10.99 0.05
C THR A 129 0.59 -11.05 -1.38
N LEU A 130 0.47 -9.93 -2.08
CA LEU A 130 0.88 -9.76 -3.46
C LEU A 130 2.02 -8.77 -3.54
N LYS A 131 3.02 -9.08 -4.36
CA LYS A 131 4.08 -8.16 -4.73
C LYS A 131 3.86 -7.71 -6.17
N PHE A 132 3.74 -6.40 -6.34
CA PHE A 132 3.59 -5.71 -7.61
C PHE A 132 4.96 -5.24 -8.07
N GLU A 133 5.30 -5.51 -9.33
CA GLU A 133 6.45 -4.91 -9.98
C GLU A 133 5.98 -3.70 -10.78
N MET A 134 6.60 -2.55 -10.52
CA MET A 134 6.43 -1.29 -11.22
C MET A 134 7.78 -0.97 -11.89
N GLU A 135 7.79 -0.16 -12.95
CA GLU A 135 8.96 0.03 -13.83
C GLU A 135 10.32 0.20 -13.10
N GLU A 136 10.35 0.88 -11.95
CA GLU A 136 11.56 1.13 -11.17
C GLU A 136 11.47 0.68 -9.70
N SER A 137 10.38 0.02 -9.30
CA SER A 137 10.17 -0.33 -7.89
C SER A 137 9.23 -1.52 -7.71
N PHE A 138 9.14 -2.03 -6.49
CA PHE A 138 8.10 -2.99 -6.14
C PHE A 138 7.31 -2.47 -4.96
N SER A 139 6.06 -2.94 -4.86
CA SER A 139 5.20 -2.68 -3.71
C SER A 139 4.62 -4.01 -3.24
N THR A 140 4.64 -4.24 -1.94
CA THR A 140 4.06 -5.45 -1.34
C THR A 140 2.80 -5.07 -0.58
N VAL A 141 1.66 -5.55 -1.08
CA VAL A 141 0.35 -5.28 -0.47
C VAL A 141 -0.21 -6.57 0.10
N THR A 142 -0.68 -6.48 1.34
CA THR A 142 -1.39 -7.59 1.98
C THR A 142 -2.87 -7.27 2.07
N PHE A 143 -3.67 -8.30 1.84
CA PHE A 143 -5.11 -8.28 1.85
C PHE A 143 -5.64 -9.27 2.89
N GLY A 144 -6.66 -8.84 3.63
CA GLY A 144 -7.45 -9.70 4.51
C GLY A 144 -8.70 -10.19 3.78
N ARG A 145 -9.06 -11.46 3.98
CA ARG A 145 -10.29 -12.01 3.41
C ARG A 145 -11.53 -11.48 4.12
N ASP A 146 -12.56 -11.13 3.36
CA ASP A 146 -13.89 -10.91 3.90
C ASP A 146 -14.48 -12.25 4.36
N LYS A 147 -14.88 -12.33 5.63
CA LYS A 147 -15.48 -13.54 6.20
C LYS A 147 -17.02 -13.53 6.16
N LYS A 148 -17.61 -12.54 5.48
CA LYS A 148 -19.06 -12.40 5.35
C LYS A 148 -19.69 -13.39 4.38
#